data_AF-A0A3L7P0L9-F1
#
_entry.id   AF-A0A3L7P0L9-F1
#
_cell.length_a   1.000
_cell.length_b   1.000
_cell.length_c   1.000
_cell.angle_alpha   90.00
_cell.angle_beta   90.00
_cell.angle_gamma   90.00
#
_symmetry.space_group_name_H-M   'P 1'
#
loop_
_entity.id
_entity.type
_entity.pdbx_description
1 polymer ?
#
loop_
_entity_poly.entity_id
_entity_poly.type
_entity_poly.pdbx_seq_one_letter_code
_entity_poly.pdbx_strand_id
1 'polypeptide(L)' 'MAITLVVYVLSIGPLYWQWYAGKYVNGPTVIAAFYEPLWILCGWFPPLGRFVNWYVSLWIL' A
#
# COMPACT_ATOMS: atom_id res chain seq x y z
N MET A 1 -15.69 10.67 -3.40
CA MET A 1 -15.22 9.50 -2.62
C MET A 1 -14.38 8.54 -3.45
N ALA A 2 -14.83 8.12 -4.64
CA ALA A 2 -14.02 7.23 -5.49
C ALA A 2 -12.64 7.81 -5.85
N ILE A 3 -12.55 9.10 -6.20
CA ILE A 3 -11.28 9.76 -6.55
C ILE A 3 -10.29 9.74 -5.38
N THR A 4 -10.75 10.01 -4.16
CA THR A 4 -9.91 10.00 -2.95
C THR A 4 -9.35 8.61 -2.68
N LEU A 5 -10.15 7.57 -2.90
CA LEU A 5 -9.75 6.18 -2.75
C LEU A 5 -8.73 5.77 -3.82
N VAL A 6 -8.91 6.21 -5.06
CA VAL A 6 -7.96 5.99 -6.15
C VAL A 6 -6.62 6.69 -5.85
N VAL A 7 -6.64 7.96 -5.43
CA VAL A 7 -5.42 8.68 -5.06
C VAL A 7 -4.71 8.01 -3.88
N TYR A 8 -5.46 7.51 -2.90
CA TYR A 8 -4.92 6.75 -1.76
C TYR A 8 -4.29 5.41 -2.19
N VAL A 9 -4.91 4.68 -3.12
CA VAL A 9 -4.33 3.44 -3.67
C VAL A 9 -3.08 3.75 -4.50
N LEU A 10 -3.07 4.85 -5.25
CA LEU A 10 -1.89 5.26 -6.03
C LEU A 10 -0.76 5.77 -5.13
N SER A 11 -1.06 6.41 -4.00
CA SER A 11 -0.02 6.94 -3.12
C SER A 11 0.80 5.85 -2.42
N ILE A 12 0.32 4.59 -2.35
CA ILE A 12 1.12 3.48 -1.80
C ILE A 12 2.38 3.20 -2.62
N GLY A 13 2.40 3.53 -3.93
CA GLY A 13 3.55 3.30 -4.79
C GLY A 13 4.81 4.01 -4.28
N PRO A 14 4.85 5.36 -4.28
CA PRO A 14 6.00 6.11 -3.76
C PRO A 14 6.20 5.95 -2.25
N LEU A 15 5.13 5.68 -1.48
CA LEU A 15 5.21 5.52 -0.02
C LEU A 15 5.46 4.06 0.42
N TYR A 16 5.65 3.14 -0.52
CA TYR A 16 5.79 1.72 -0.24
C TYR A 16 6.95 1.44 0.73
N TRP A 17 8.10 2.08 0.51
CA TRP A 17 9.26 1.91 1.38
C TRP A 17 9.01 2.39 2.82
N GLN A 18 8.24 3.44 3.01
CA GLN A 18 7.88 3.93 4.35
C GLN A 18 6.89 2.99 5.04
N TRP A 19 5.94 2.44 4.29
CA TRP A 19 5.05 1.40 4.78
C TRP A 19 5.83 0.12 5.14
N TYR A 20 6.73 -0.34 4.27
CA TYR A 20 7.56 -1.52 4.48
C TYR A 20 8.47 -1.36 5.70
N ALA A 21 9.12 -0.20 5.83
CA ALA A 21 9.93 0.14 6.99
C ALA A 21 9.09 0.16 8.27
N GLY A 22 7.91 0.77 8.26
CA GLY A 22 6.99 0.80 9.39
C GLY A 22 6.49 -0.59 9.81
N LYS A 23 6.28 -1.50 8.87
CA LYS A 23 5.77 -2.86 9.14
C LYS A 23 6.84 -3.85 9.56
N TYR A 24 8.04 -3.78 8.99
CA TYR A 24 9.07 -4.82 9.15
C TYR A 24 10.38 -4.34 9.82
N VAL A 25 10.62 -3.03 9.91
CA VAL A 25 11.94 -2.47 10.30
C VAL A 25 11.81 -1.46 11.46
N ASN A 26 10.69 -1.45 12.20
CA ASN A 26 10.40 -0.45 13.25
C ASN A 26 10.45 1.02 12.75
N GLY A 27 10.09 1.25 11.48
CA GLY A 27 9.97 2.58 10.88
C GLY A 27 8.69 3.32 11.32
N PRO A 28 8.32 4.42 10.64
CA PRO A 28 7.17 5.25 11.01
C PRO A 28 5.86 4.47 11.01
N THR A 29 5.36 4.15 12.21
CA THR A 29 4.20 3.28 12.46
C THR A 29 2.89 3.87 11.94
N VAL A 30 2.81 5.20 11.84
CA VAL A 30 1.63 5.93 11.36
C VAL A 30 1.31 5.56 9.91
N ILE A 31 2.33 5.42 9.07
CA ILE A 31 2.16 5.10 7.64
C ILE A 31 1.80 3.63 7.47
N ALA A 32 2.36 2.75 8.31
CA ALA A 32 1.97 1.34 8.36
C ALA A 32 0.48 1.18 8.69
N ALA A 33 0.01 1.83 9.76
CA ALA A 33 -1.39 1.79 10.18
C ALA A 33 -2.34 2.41 9.14
N PHE A 34 -1.91 3.49 8.46
CA PHE A 34 -2.72 4.16 7.45
C PHE A 34 -3.00 3.28 6.23
N TYR A 35 -2.07 2.40 5.84
CA TYR A 35 -2.21 1.49 4.70
C TYR A 35 -2.57 0.05 5.07
N GLU A 36 -2.69 -0.25 6.36
CA GLU A 36 -3.14 -1.54 6.87
C GLU A 36 -4.51 -1.99 6.33
N PRO A 37 -5.56 -1.14 6.27
CA PRO A 37 -6.84 -1.54 5.68
C PRO A 37 -6.72 -1.86 4.19
N LEU A 38 -5.87 -1.15 3.44
CA LEU A 38 -5.57 -1.46 2.03
C LEU A 38 -4.94 -2.85 1.90
N TRP A 39 -4.00 -3.18 2.79
CA TRP A 39 -3.32 -4.48 2.81
C TRP A 39 -4.30 -5.62 3.12
N ILE A 40 -5.21 -5.43 4.07
CA ILE A 40 -6.28 -6.40 4.40
C ILE A 40 -7.22 -6.59 3.19
N LEU A 41 -7.64 -5.49 2.55
CA LEU A 41 -8.46 -5.53 1.32
C LEU A 41 -7.77 -6.27 0.17
N CYS A 42 -6.47 -6.07 0.00
CA CYS A 42 -5.65 -6.79 -0.98
C CYS A 42 -5.60 -8.30 -0.69
N GLY A 43 -5.57 -8.69 0.58
CA GLY A 43 -5.62 -10.09 1.01
C GLY A 43 -7.01 -10.72 0.82
N TRP A 44 -8.07 -9.92 0.99
CA TRP A 44 -9.45 -10.41 0.87
C TRP A 44 -9.90 -10.53 -0.59
N PHE A 45 -9.37 -9.70 -1.49
CA PHE A 45 -9.65 -9.72 -2.92
C PHE A 45 -8.38 -9.95 -3.76
N PRO A 46 -8.08 -11.22 -4.14
CA PRO A 46 -6.85 -11.60 -4.83
C PRO A 46 -6.53 -10.81 -6.11
N PRO A 47 -7.51 -10.44 -6.97
CA PRO A 47 -7.23 -9.64 -8.17
C PRO A 47 -6.68 -8.25 -7.83
N LEU A 48 -7.23 -7.61 -6.80
CA LEU A 48 -6.80 -6.28 -6.37
C LEU A 48 -5.44 -6.34 -5.71
N GLY A 49 -5.18 -7.36 -4.88
CA GLY A 49 -3.85 -7.59 -4.33
C GLY A 49 -2.79 -7.79 -5.43
N ARG A 50 -3.10 -8.54 -6.48
CA ARG A 50 -2.19 -8.76 -7.61
C ARG A 50 -1.95 -7.47 -8.42
N PHE A 51 -2.99 -6.66 -8.62
CA PHE A 51 -2.89 -5.36 -9.29
C PHE A 51 -2.06 -4.35 -8.49
N VAL A 52 -2.34 -4.21 -7.18
CA VAL A 52 -1.59 -3.31 -6.30
C VAL A 52 -0.13 -3.76 -6.20
N ASN A 53 0.14 -5.06 -6.13
CA ASN A 53 1.50 -5.58 -6.10
C ASN A 53 2.26 -5.30 -7.40
N TRP A 54 1.62 -5.48 -8.56
CA TRP A 54 2.18 -5.07 -9.86
C TRP A 54 2.47 -3.56 -9.90
N TYR A 55 1.53 -2.74 -9.46
CA TYR A 55 1.68 -1.29 -9.41
C TYR A 55 2.86 -0.88 -8.52
N VAL A 56 2.91 -1.38 -7.29
CA VAL A 56 4.00 -1.14 -6.34
C VAL A 56 5.34 -1.61 -6.90
N SER A 57 5.37 -2.73 -7.63
CA SER A 57 6.60 -3.25 -8.24
C SER A 57 7.20 -2.28 -9.26
N LEU A 58 6.39 -1.43 -9.91
CA LEU A 58 6.90 -0.37 -10.80
C LEU A 58 7.65 0.75 -10.06
N TRP A 59 7.43 0.90 -8.74
CA TRP A 59 8.08 1.93 -7.91
C TRP A 59 9.29 1.41 -7.13
N ILE A 60 9.41 0.09 -6.97
CA ILE A 60 10.54 -0.57 -6.31
C ILE A 60 11.69 -0.80 -7.29
N LEU A 61 11.40 -0.78 -8.59
CA LEU A 61 12.32 -1.04 -9.71
C LEU A 61 13.46 -0.02 -9.80
#